data_AF-A0A096S3H7-F1
#
_entry.id   AF-A0A096S3H7-F1
#
_cell.length_a   1.000
_cell.length_b   1.000
_cell.length_c   1.000
_cell.angle_alpha   90.00
_cell.angle_beta   90.00
_cell.angle_gamma   90.00
#
_symmetry.space_group_name_H-M   'P 1'
#
loop_
_entity.id
_entity.type
_entity.pdbx_description
1 polymer ?
#
loop_
_entity_poly.entity_id
_entity_poly.type
_entity_poly.pdbx_seq_one_letter_code
_entity_poly.pdbx_strand_id
1 'polypeptide(L)'
;MVKYSTEPTNPTKSAKAMGRDLHVHFKNTRETAFALRKLSLTKAKSYLEDVIAHKQAIPFRRYCGGVGRTAQAKSRHSNGQGRWPVKSARFILDLLKNAESNAEVKGLDVDTIYVSHIQVNQA
;
A
#
# COMPACT_ATOMS: atom_id res chain seq x y z
N MET A 1 -12.35 -0.06 20.43
CA MET A 1 -11.09 -0.62 19.87
C MET A 1 -11.34 -1.02 18.42
N VAL A 2 -10.58 -0.49 17.45
CA VAL A 2 -10.77 -0.83 16.02
C VAL A 2 -10.24 -2.24 15.76
N LYS A 3 -11.13 -3.16 15.38
CA LYS A 3 -10.78 -4.54 15.02
C LYS A 3 -10.12 -4.59 13.63
N TYR A 4 -9.33 -5.62 13.37
CA TYR A 4 -8.88 -5.91 12.00
C TYR A 4 -10.11 -6.22 11.14
N SER A 5 -10.12 -5.73 9.90
CA SER A 5 -11.22 -6.02 8.96
C SER A 5 -11.22 -7.45 8.44
N THR A 6 -10.07 -8.09 8.46
CA THR A 6 -9.84 -9.35 7.78
C THR A 6 -8.85 -10.15 8.59
N GLU A 7 -9.28 -11.36 8.94
CA GLU A 7 -8.43 -12.36 9.53
C GLU A 7 -7.75 -13.16 8.41
N PRO A 8 -6.43 -13.41 8.51
CA PRO A 8 -5.72 -14.22 7.54
C PRO A 8 -6.19 -15.66 7.65
N THR A 9 -6.33 -16.33 6.51
CA THR A 9 -6.70 -17.75 6.45
C THR A 9 -5.76 -18.62 7.29
N ASN A 10 -4.47 -18.26 7.35
CA ASN A 10 -3.50 -18.93 8.19
C ASN A 10 -2.73 -17.91 9.07
N PRO A 11 -3.08 -17.78 10.36
CA PRO A 11 -2.45 -16.83 11.28
C PRO A 11 -0.97 -17.10 11.56
N THR A 12 -0.51 -18.36 11.44
CA THR A 12 0.91 -18.71 11.68
C THR A 12 1.78 -18.28 10.51
N LYS A 13 1.26 -18.36 9.28
CA LYS A 13 1.95 -17.96 8.03
C LYS A 13 1.68 -16.52 7.59
N SER A 14 1.14 -15.68 8.48
CA SER A 14 0.77 -14.30 8.13
C SER A 14 1.21 -13.30 9.19
N ALA A 15 1.78 -12.17 8.77
CA ALA A 15 2.00 -11.02 9.63
C ALA A 15 0.90 -9.97 9.43
N LYS A 16 0.61 -9.18 10.48
CA LYS A 16 -0.36 -8.09 10.44
C LYS A 16 0.30 -6.81 10.93
N ALA A 17 -0.15 -5.69 10.39
CA ALA A 17 0.14 -4.36 10.92
C ALA A 17 -1.09 -3.47 10.72
N MET A 18 -1.27 -2.49 11.61
CA MET A 18 -2.35 -1.50 11.53
C MET A 18 -1.83 -0.14 12.00
N GLY A 19 -2.16 0.91 11.27
CA GLY A 19 -2.05 2.30 11.72
C GLY A 19 -3.44 2.86 12.04
N ARG A 20 -3.52 3.76 13.04
CA ARG A 20 -4.75 4.46 13.44
C ARG A 20 -4.48 5.96 13.49
N ASP A 21 -5.53 6.77 13.33
CA ASP A 21 -5.50 8.24 13.43
C ASP A 21 -4.41 8.89 12.58
N LEU A 22 -4.24 8.37 11.36
CA LEU A 22 -3.19 8.80 10.45
C LEU A 22 -3.55 10.15 9.83
N HIS A 23 -2.65 11.12 9.94
CA HIS A 23 -2.80 12.44 9.34
C HIS A 23 -2.49 12.44 7.83
N VAL A 24 -3.27 11.67 7.06
CA VAL A 24 -3.13 11.50 5.60
C VAL A 24 -4.47 11.67 4.89
N HIS A 25 -4.41 12.04 3.61
CA HIS A 25 -5.62 12.16 2.81
C HIS A 25 -6.19 10.76 2.50
N PHE A 26 -7.40 10.48 2.97
CA PHE A 26 -8.04 9.16 2.84
C PHE A 26 -8.03 8.63 1.40
N LYS A 27 -8.52 9.43 0.44
CA LYS A 27 -8.66 8.99 -0.96
C LYS A 27 -7.32 8.61 -1.57
N ASN A 28 -6.28 9.39 -1.30
CA ASN A 28 -4.93 9.13 -1.83
C ASN A 28 -4.35 7.86 -1.22
N THR A 29 -4.54 7.69 0.10
CA THR A 29 -4.03 6.54 0.85
C THR A 29 -4.72 5.25 0.42
N ARG A 30 -6.04 5.30 0.16
CA ARG A 30 -6.80 4.16 -0.37
C ARG A 30 -6.29 3.72 -1.74
N GLU A 31 -6.09 4.65 -2.67
CA GLU A 31 -5.57 4.30 -4.01
C GLU A 31 -4.15 3.75 -3.93
N THR A 32 -3.30 4.36 -3.09
CA THR A 32 -1.94 3.90 -2.86
C THR A 32 -1.91 2.48 -2.29
N ALA A 33 -2.67 2.23 -1.22
CA ALA A 33 -2.78 0.91 -0.60
C ALA A 33 -3.31 -0.13 -1.59
N PHE A 34 -4.37 0.19 -2.34
CA PHE A 34 -4.94 -0.73 -3.32
C PHE A 34 -3.94 -1.12 -4.42
N ALA A 35 -3.07 -0.19 -4.83
CA ALA A 35 -2.03 -0.45 -5.83
C ALA A 35 -0.95 -1.43 -5.36
N LEU A 36 -0.81 -1.68 -4.05
CA LEU A 36 0.16 -2.61 -3.48
C LEU A 36 -0.35 -4.04 -3.33
N ARG A 37 -1.66 -4.27 -3.51
CA ARG A 37 -2.26 -5.60 -3.36
C ARG A 37 -1.59 -6.59 -4.32
N LYS A 38 -1.30 -7.79 -3.81
CA LYS A 38 -0.67 -8.90 -4.54
C LYS A 38 0.78 -8.65 -5.00
N LEU A 39 1.43 -7.57 -4.54
CA LEU A 39 2.86 -7.38 -4.75
C LEU A 39 3.66 -8.10 -3.66
N SER A 40 4.84 -8.60 -4.00
CA SER A 40 5.81 -9.04 -2.98
C SER A 40 6.22 -7.86 -2.12
N LEU A 41 6.61 -8.12 -0.87
CA LEU A 41 6.96 -7.05 0.07
C LEU A 41 8.08 -6.16 -0.48
N THR A 42 9.14 -6.77 -1.02
CA THR A 42 10.29 -6.07 -1.63
C THR A 42 9.86 -5.16 -2.78
N LYS A 43 9.00 -5.66 -3.69
CA LYS A 43 8.46 -4.87 -4.80
C LYS A 43 7.54 -3.76 -4.31
N ALA A 44 6.74 -4.01 -3.27
CA ALA A 44 5.84 -3.01 -2.70
C ALA A 44 6.62 -1.84 -2.09
N LYS A 45 7.69 -2.12 -1.33
CA LYS A 45 8.57 -1.10 -0.76
C LYS A 45 9.27 -0.27 -1.83
N SER A 46 9.94 -0.93 -2.78
CA SER A 46 10.63 -0.26 -3.88
C SER A 46 9.66 0.61 -4.71
N TYR A 47 8.44 0.13 -4.94
CA TYR A 47 7.44 0.93 -5.64
C TYR A 47 7.02 2.18 -4.86
N LEU A 48 6.88 2.10 -3.54
CA LEU A 48 6.58 3.27 -2.71
C LEU A 48 7.74 4.28 -2.68
N GLU A 49 8.98 3.80 -2.63
CA GLU A 49 10.17 4.64 -2.73
C GLU A 49 10.24 5.35 -4.09
N ASP A 50 9.94 4.65 -5.18
CA ASP A 50 9.82 5.24 -6.52
C ASP A 50 8.70 6.28 -6.62
N VAL A 51 7.58 6.07 -5.92
CA VAL A 51 6.48 7.06 -5.85
C VAL A 51 6.92 8.29 -5.08
N ILE A 52 7.65 8.13 -3.98
CA ILE A 52 8.23 9.24 -3.21
C ILE A 52 9.24 10.03 -4.07
N ALA A 53 10.04 9.33 -4.87
CA ALA A 53 10.99 9.90 -5.83
C ALA A 53 10.34 10.39 -7.14
N HIS A 54 9.01 10.32 -7.27
CA HIS A 54 8.24 10.70 -8.48
C HIS A 54 8.61 9.93 -9.77
N LYS A 55 9.30 8.81 -9.65
CA LYS A 55 9.66 7.93 -10.77
C LYS A 55 8.49 7.11 -11.28
N GLN A 56 7.56 6.77 -10.39
CA GLN A 56 6.35 6.03 -10.74
C GLN A 56 5.12 6.63 -10.08
N ALA A 57 4.01 6.71 -10.82
CA ALA A 57 2.74 7.21 -10.31
C ALA A 57 1.88 6.09 -9.72
N ILE A 58 1.08 6.43 -8.70
CA ILE A 58 -0.02 5.58 -8.23
C ILE A 58 -1.20 5.76 -9.18
N PRO A 59 -1.76 4.69 -9.76
CA PRO A 59 -2.98 4.76 -10.55
C PRO A 59 -4.19 5.00 -9.64
N PHE A 60 -5.02 5.99 -9.97
CA PHE A 60 -6.26 6.29 -9.24
C PHE A 60 -7.43 5.62 -9.95
N ARG A 61 -8.06 4.64 -9.28
CA ARG A 61 -9.14 3.81 -9.85
C ARG A 61 -10.52 4.22 -9.36
N ARG A 62 -10.70 4.39 -8.04
CA ARG A 62 -12.02 4.75 -7.45
C ARG A 62 -12.17 6.26 -7.32
N TYR A 63 -11.15 6.94 -6.79
CA TYR A 63 -11.20 8.39 -6.56
C TYR A 63 -10.50 9.20 -7.66
N CYS A 64 -10.86 8.98 -8.92
CA CYS A 64 -10.19 9.59 -10.08
C CYS A 64 -10.76 10.95 -10.55
N GLY A 65 -11.77 11.50 -9.88
CA GLY A 65 -12.33 12.82 -10.21
C GLY A 65 -11.28 13.93 -10.12
N GLY A 66 -11.08 14.67 -11.20
CA GLY A 66 -10.06 15.73 -11.29
C GLY A 66 -8.61 15.25 -11.26
N VAL A 67 -8.36 13.95 -11.45
CA VAL A 67 -7.00 13.41 -11.51
C VAL A 67 -6.45 13.53 -12.93
N GLY A 68 -5.30 14.18 -13.09
CA GLY A 68 -4.59 14.27 -14.36
C GLY A 68 -4.13 12.90 -14.88
N ARG A 69 -3.91 12.81 -16.19
CA ARG A 69 -3.34 11.61 -16.83
C ARG A 69 -1.82 11.71 -16.86
N THR A 70 -1.15 10.57 -16.70
CA THR A 70 0.30 10.45 -16.83
C THR A 70 0.66 9.12 -17.48
N ALA A 71 1.68 9.12 -18.35
CA ALA A 71 2.16 7.91 -19.02
C ALA A 71 2.58 6.83 -18.00
N GLN A 72 3.12 7.23 -16.85
CA GLN A 72 3.51 6.33 -15.76
C GLN A 72 2.32 5.55 -15.17
N ALA A 73 1.11 6.15 -15.15
CA ALA A 73 -0.09 5.48 -14.67
C ALA A 73 -0.73 4.62 -15.76
N LYS A 74 -0.59 5.03 -17.04
CA LYS A 74 -1.13 4.29 -18.20
C LYS A 74 -0.55 2.88 -18.30
N SER A 75 0.72 2.67 -17.93
CA SER A 75 1.34 1.34 -17.90
C SER A 75 0.73 0.40 -16.85
N ARG A 76 0.05 0.93 -15.82
CA ARG A 76 -0.53 0.13 -14.72
C ARG A 76 -2.05 0.12 -14.69
N HIS A 77 -2.71 1.04 -15.39
CA HIS A 77 -4.16 1.13 -15.41
C HIS A 77 -4.67 1.84 -16.68
N SER A 78 -5.77 1.31 -17.24
CA SER A 78 -6.31 1.74 -18.53
C SER A 78 -6.76 3.21 -18.58
N ASN A 79 -7.26 3.77 -17.47
CA ASN A 79 -7.67 5.18 -17.44
C ASN A 79 -6.50 6.17 -17.55
N GLY A 80 -5.25 5.71 -17.35
CA GLY A 80 -4.05 6.52 -17.37
C GLY A 80 -3.99 7.64 -16.33
N GLN A 81 -4.91 7.66 -15.35
CA GLN A 81 -5.00 8.70 -14.33
C GLN A 81 -4.18 8.29 -13.10
N GLY A 82 -3.29 9.16 -12.65
CA GLY A 82 -2.46 8.87 -11.49
C GLY A 82 -1.78 10.11 -10.91
N ARG A 83 -1.28 9.96 -9.67
CA ARG A 83 -0.57 11.01 -8.92
C ARG A 83 0.58 10.40 -8.14
N TRP A 84 1.38 11.25 -7.49
CA TRP A 84 2.44 10.87 -6.56
C TRP A 84 2.06 11.28 -5.13
N PRO A 85 1.22 10.49 -4.42
CA PRO A 85 0.78 10.84 -3.08
C PRO A 85 1.89 10.57 -2.04
N VAL A 86 2.92 11.43 -2.03
CA VAL A 86 4.15 11.25 -1.22
C VAL A 86 3.86 11.02 0.26
N LYS A 87 2.95 11.81 0.85
CA LYS A 87 2.59 11.67 2.27
C LYS A 87 2.02 10.28 2.56
N SER A 88 1.03 9.85 1.76
CA SER A 88 0.42 8.51 1.90
C SER A 88 1.45 7.40 1.66
N ALA A 89 2.34 7.56 0.68
CA ALA A 89 3.36 6.57 0.36
C ALA A 89 4.34 6.36 1.52
N ARG A 90 4.82 7.43 2.17
CA ARG A 90 5.69 7.35 3.35
C ARG A 90 5.04 6.57 4.50
N PHE A 91 3.80 6.93 4.85
CA PHE A 91 3.08 6.23 5.93
C PHE A 91 2.86 4.74 5.63
N ILE A 92 2.50 4.38 4.39
CA ILE A 92 2.30 2.97 4.03
C ILE A 92 3.65 2.23 4.00
N LEU A 93 4.74 2.88 3.59
CA LEU A 93 6.08 2.30 3.62
C LEU A 93 6.49 1.94 5.05
N ASP A 94 6.27 2.86 6.01
CA ASP A 94 6.55 2.60 7.42
C ASP A 94 5.65 1.49 7.99
N LEU A 95 4.38 1.44 7.57
CA LEU A 95 3.47 0.35 7.93
C LEU A 95 3.94 -1.01 7.40
N LEU A 96 4.49 -1.06 6.18
CA LEU A 96 5.04 -2.28 5.60
C LEU A 96 6.34 -2.71 6.30
N LYS A 97 7.19 -1.78 6.71
CA LYS A 97 8.39 -2.08 7.53
C LYS A 97 7.99 -2.67 8.89
N ASN A 98 6.96 -2.13 9.53
CA ASN A 98 6.42 -2.72 10.75
C ASN A 98 5.85 -4.14 10.52
N ALA A 99 5.14 -4.35 9.41
CA ALA A 99 4.62 -5.66 9.05
C ALA A 99 5.73 -6.69 8.78
N GLU A 100 6.85 -6.26 8.20
CA GLU A 100 8.05 -7.06 7.99
C GLU A 100 8.69 -7.47 9.32
N SER A 101 8.93 -6.53 10.24
CA SER A 101 9.49 -6.86 11.55
C SER A 101 8.59 -7.85 12.31
N ASN A 102 7.27 -7.74 12.17
CA ASN A 102 6.33 -8.72 12.73
C ASN A 102 6.42 -10.10 12.04
N ALA A 103 6.79 -10.16 10.75
CA ALA A 103 7.00 -11.40 10.02
C ALA A 103 8.32 -12.08 10.44
N GLU A 104 9.39 -11.31 10.61
CA GLU A 104 10.69 -11.76 11.11
C GLU A 104 10.57 -12.39 12.50
N VAL A 105 9.87 -11.73 13.43
CA VAL A 105 9.62 -12.25 14.78
C VAL A 105 8.83 -13.57 14.75
N LYS A 106 7.99 -13.78 13.73
CA LYS A 106 7.27 -15.04 13.53
C LYS A 106 8.10 -16.14 12.85
N GLY A 107 9.34 -15.84 12.45
CA GLY A 107 10.18 -16.77 11.68
C GLY A 107 9.66 -17.01 10.26
N LEU A 108 8.92 -16.05 9.70
CA LEU A 108 8.52 -16.11 8.29
C LEU A 108 9.68 -15.67 7.40
N ASP A 109 9.81 -16.33 6.26
CA ASP A 109 10.76 -15.93 5.24
C ASP A 109 10.31 -14.61 4.56
N VAL A 110 11.06 -13.55 4.81
CA VAL A 110 10.76 -12.17 4.37
C VAL A 110 10.83 -12.03 2.85
N ASP A 111 11.61 -12.88 2.17
CA ASP A 111 11.79 -12.80 0.72
C ASP A 111 10.60 -13.38 -0.05
N THR A 112 9.85 -14.29 0.56
CA THR A 112 8.70 -14.96 -0.06
C THR A 112 7.35 -14.35 0.32
N ILE A 113 7.30 -13.43 1.28
CA ILE A 113 6.04 -12.78 1.67
C ILE A 113 5.56 -11.72 0.67
N TYR A 114 4.24 -11.60 0.60
CA TYR A 114 3.55 -10.66 -0.27
C TYR A 114 2.34 -10.04 0.43
N VAL A 115 1.91 -8.88 -0.06
CA VAL A 115 0.74 -8.17 0.48
C VAL A 115 -0.53 -8.86 -0.01
N SER A 116 -1.07 -9.76 0.81
CA SER A 116 -2.30 -10.50 0.51
C SER A 116 -3.54 -9.61 0.60
N HIS A 117 -3.64 -8.81 1.66
CA HIS A 117 -4.73 -7.89 1.93
C HIS A 117 -4.20 -6.58 2.49
N ILE A 118 -4.72 -5.48 1.97
CA ILE A 118 -4.54 -4.14 2.53
C ILE A 118 -5.81 -3.35 2.27
N GLN A 119 -6.17 -2.53 3.25
CA GLN A 119 -7.35 -1.67 3.22
C GLN A 119 -7.08 -0.38 3.99
N VAL A 120 -7.87 0.65 3.70
CA VAL A 120 -7.84 1.96 4.34
C VAL A 120 -9.28 2.34 4.60
N ASN A 121 -9.59 2.73 5.84
CA ASN A 121 -10.91 3.23 6.24
C ASN A 121 -10.84 4.73 6.50
N GLN A 122 -11.98 5.42 6.32
CA GLN A 122 -12.13 6.79 6.78
C GLN A 122 -12.18 6.77 8.31
N ALA A 123 -11.48 7.72 8.93
CA ALA A 123 -11.64 8.02 10.35
C ALA A 123 -12.92 8.82 10.57
#